data_AF-A0A9E3NL21-F1
#
_entry.id   AF-A0A9E3NL21-F1
#
_cell.length_a   1.000
_cell.length_b   1.000
_cell.length_c   1.000
_cell.angle_alpha   90.00
_cell.angle_beta   90.00
_cell.angle_gamma   90.00
#
_symmetry.space_group_name_H-M   'P 1'
#
loop_
_entity.id
_entity.type
_entity.pdbx_description
1 polymer ?
#
loop_
_entity_poly.entity_id
_entity_poly.type
_entity_poly.pdbx_seq_one_letter_code
_entity_poly.pdbx_strand_id
1 'polypeptide(L)'
;MKTTFKIGLVLMLAALVWSCDVREREMLTSKVDSLQVELMTSQKNVETLQEIGALIDSIDASREMLRTNTVEGTSFSDYKVKLDEINNYIKETRSKIEELENSIQKNASQYSASLNRLKKELEQSSIQVAALQSEVDRVRSQNQELTASLTEKENLITDQVETIKLREENIFALETKIADISLASKTSQADLYFAQAQALEVAADRTKFAPKKKKETQREALELYRMSHSLGKMDAQDKINQLEKDLG
;
A
#
# COMPACT_ATOMS: atom_id res chain seq x y z
N MET A 1 96.86 14.70 63.88
CA MET A 1 95.52 14.07 63.85
C MET A 1 94.35 15.06 63.71
N LYS A 2 94.55 16.30 63.22
CA LYS A 2 93.48 17.35 63.14
C LYS A 2 93.06 17.75 61.71
N THR A 3 93.76 17.30 60.67
CA THR A 3 93.50 17.69 59.26
C THR A 3 92.62 16.69 58.51
N THR A 4 92.63 15.41 58.89
CA THR A 4 91.78 14.37 58.27
C THR A 4 90.31 14.45 58.69
N PHE A 5 90.02 15.01 59.89
CA PHE A 5 88.66 15.17 60.38
C PHE A 5 87.87 16.29 59.67
N LYS A 6 88.56 17.34 59.18
CA LYS A 6 87.92 18.46 58.47
C LYS A 6 87.50 18.12 57.03
N ILE A 7 88.22 17.20 56.37
CA ILE A 7 87.92 16.79 54.99
C ILE A 7 86.72 15.81 54.97
N GLY A 8 86.60 14.93 55.97
CA GLY A 8 85.45 14.03 56.11
C GLY A 8 84.12 14.76 56.37
N LEU A 9 84.14 15.86 57.14
CA LEU A 9 82.93 16.62 57.47
C LEU A 9 82.40 17.43 56.27
N VAL A 10 83.28 17.94 55.40
CA VAL A 10 82.90 18.71 54.20
C VAL A 10 82.33 17.80 53.10
N LEU A 11 82.85 16.58 52.95
CA LEU A 11 82.30 15.56 52.04
C LEU A 11 80.92 15.05 52.47
N MET A 12 80.67 14.95 53.78
CA MET A 12 79.38 14.52 54.33
C MET A 12 78.29 15.59 54.14
N LEU A 13 78.65 16.87 54.26
CA LEU A 13 77.74 18.00 54.03
C LEU A 13 77.41 18.20 52.53
N ALA A 14 78.38 17.98 51.63
CA ALA A 14 78.13 18.04 50.18
C ALA A 14 77.20 16.92 49.68
N ALA A 15 77.28 15.71 50.26
CA ALA A 15 76.40 14.59 49.95
C ALA A 15 74.94 14.79 50.43
N LEU A 16 74.75 15.52 51.53
CA LEU A 16 73.42 15.83 52.06
C LEU A 16 72.68 16.89 51.23
N VAL A 17 73.39 17.84 50.60
CA VAL A 17 72.76 18.86 49.75
C VAL A 17 72.36 18.29 48.38
N TRP A 18 73.13 17.36 47.80
CA TRP A 18 72.75 16.68 46.55
C TRP A 18 71.66 15.62 46.72
N SER A 19 71.56 14.96 47.89
CA SER A 19 70.52 13.93 48.11
C SER A 19 69.11 14.49 48.35
N CYS A 20 68.99 15.77 48.73
CA CYS A 20 67.68 16.43 48.93
C CYS A 20 67.09 16.93 47.60
N ASP A 21 67.93 17.49 46.73
CA ASP A 21 67.53 18.05 45.42
C ASP A 21 67.11 16.95 44.41
N VAL A 22 67.72 15.76 44.49
CA VAL A 22 67.36 14.61 43.63
C VAL A 22 65.99 14.03 43.96
N ARG A 23 65.61 13.95 45.24
CA ARG A 23 64.28 13.46 45.66
C ARG A 23 63.16 14.43 45.31
N GLU A 24 63.36 15.72 45.52
CA GLU A 24 62.38 16.74 45.11
C GLU A 24 62.21 16.75 43.60
N ARG A 25 63.31 16.65 42.84
CA ARG A 25 63.23 16.47 41.38
C ARG A 25 62.46 15.22 41.00
N GLU A 26 62.80 14.04 41.51
CA GLU A 26 62.08 12.80 41.17
C GLU A 26 60.59 12.89 41.50
N MET A 27 60.22 13.50 42.63
CA MET A 27 58.84 13.68 43.04
C MET A 27 58.12 14.71 42.16
N LEU A 28 58.81 15.75 41.71
CA LEU A 28 58.30 16.74 40.74
C LEU A 28 58.13 16.10 39.35
N THR A 29 59.08 15.30 38.87
CA THR A 29 58.96 14.59 37.59
C THR A 29 57.80 13.59 37.65
N SER A 30 57.67 12.82 38.73
CA SER A 30 56.54 11.88 38.90
C SER A 30 55.20 12.60 38.95
N LYS A 31 55.12 13.79 39.57
CA LYS A 31 53.90 14.61 39.57
C LYS A 31 53.59 15.18 38.20
N VAL A 32 54.61 15.66 37.47
CA VAL A 32 54.43 16.16 36.10
C VAL A 32 53.97 15.02 35.20
N ASP A 33 54.59 13.85 35.27
CA ASP A 33 54.20 12.66 34.51
C ASP A 33 52.76 12.23 34.85
N SER A 34 52.41 12.22 36.14
CA SER A 34 51.04 11.92 36.59
C SER A 34 50.02 12.94 36.07
N LEU A 35 50.33 14.23 36.15
CA LEU A 35 49.47 15.31 35.66
C LEU A 35 49.34 15.28 34.14
N GLN A 36 50.38 14.88 33.43
CA GLN A 36 50.37 14.75 31.98
C GLN A 36 49.48 13.57 31.55
N VAL A 37 49.54 12.45 32.27
CA VAL A 37 48.63 11.30 32.08
C VAL A 37 47.18 11.68 32.41
N GLU A 38 46.95 12.42 33.49
CA GLU A 38 45.61 12.88 33.87
C GLU A 38 45.03 13.87 32.86
N LEU A 39 45.86 14.81 32.36
CA LEU A 39 45.47 15.75 31.32
C LEU A 39 45.12 15.04 30.00
N MET A 40 45.94 14.08 29.57
CA MET A 40 45.65 13.28 28.37
C MET A 40 44.36 12.47 28.52
N THR A 41 44.13 11.90 29.71
CA THR A 41 42.90 11.14 30.01
C THR A 41 41.68 12.05 30.01
N SER A 42 41.81 13.25 30.60
CA SER A 42 40.76 14.27 30.62
C SER A 42 40.39 14.74 29.22
N GLN A 43 41.38 15.01 28.37
CA GLN A 43 41.16 15.40 26.97
C GLN A 43 40.42 14.31 26.20
N LYS A 44 40.88 13.06 26.32
CA LYS A 44 40.23 11.91 25.67
C LYS A 44 38.77 11.74 26.11
N ASN A 45 38.48 11.92 27.40
CA ASN A 45 37.11 11.82 27.91
C ASN A 45 36.19 12.92 27.35
N VAL A 46 36.72 14.14 27.13
CA VAL A 46 35.98 15.23 26.49
C VAL A 46 35.71 14.92 25.01
N GLU A 47 36.69 14.38 24.30
CA GLU A 47 36.52 13.94 22.90
C GLU A 47 35.45 12.85 22.80
N THR A 48 35.50 11.83 23.66
CA THR A 48 34.48 10.76 23.67
C THR A 48 33.07 11.31 23.98
N LEU A 49 32.93 12.28 24.88
CA LEU A 49 31.64 12.94 25.13
C LEU A 49 31.12 13.69 23.89
N GLN A 50 31.99 14.34 23.14
CA GLN A 50 31.62 15.03 21.89
C GLN A 50 31.20 14.02 20.81
N GLU A 51 31.94 12.91 20.68
CA GLU A 51 31.59 11.83 19.75
C GLU A 51 30.24 11.20 20.08
N ILE A 52 29.96 10.92 21.37
CA ILE A 52 28.65 10.42 21.81
C ILE A 52 27.55 11.42 21.45
N GLY A 53 27.78 12.72 21.66
CA GLY A 53 26.83 13.77 21.26
C GLY A 53 26.53 13.76 19.75
N ALA A 54 27.57 13.72 18.92
CA ALA A 54 27.41 13.67 17.47
C ALA A 54 26.67 12.42 16.97
N LEU A 55 26.87 11.27 17.64
CA LEU A 55 26.13 10.04 17.34
C LEU A 55 24.65 10.16 17.72
N ILE A 56 24.34 10.77 18.86
CA ILE A 56 22.95 11.05 19.27
C ILE A 56 22.28 12.01 18.28
N ASP A 57 22.97 13.07 17.86
CA ASP A 57 22.46 13.98 16.83
C ASP A 57 22.19 13.26 15.50
N SER A 58 23.05 12.31 15.14
CA SER A 58 22.88 11.48 13.94
C SER A 58 21.68 10.53 14.06
N ILE A 59 21.45 9.94 15.24
CA ILE A 59 20.25 9.15 15.53
C ILE A 59 19.00 10.01 15.36
N ASP A 60 19.02 11.23 15.90
CA ASP A 60 17.89 12.14 15.88
C ASP A 60 17.58 12.67 14.47
N ALA A 61 18.61 13.00 13.69
CA ALA A 61 18.47 13.41 12.29
C ALA A 61 17.89 12.29 11.42
N SER A 62 18.42 11.07 11.54
CA SER A 62 17.93 9.91 10.80
C SER A 62 16.49 9.54 11.20
N ARG A 63 16.15 9.67 12.49
CA ARG A 63 14.79 9.47 13.00
C ARG A 63 13.80 10.49 12.43
N GLU A 64 14.16 11.77 12.39
CA GLU A 64 13.30 12.80 11.82
C GLU A 64 13.09 12.55 10.32
N MET A 65 14.17 12.19 9.61
CA MET A 65 14.09 11.81 8.21
C MET A 65 13.15 10.63 7.98
N LEU A 66 13.17 9.61 8.85
CA LEU A 66 12.23 8.50 8.80
C LEU A 66 10.79 9.00 8.89
N ARG A 67 10.49 9.86 9.87
CA ARG A 67 9.15 10.40 10.10
C ARG A 67 8.61 11.18 8.90
N THR A 68 9.40 12.07 8.32
CA THR A 68 8.98 12.90 7.17
C THR A 68 8.73 12.03 5.93
N ASN A 69 9.60 11.06 5.68
CA ASN A 69 9.44 10.17 4.54
C ASN A 69 8.21 9.27 4.67
N THR A 70 7.73 8.97 5.89
CA THR A 70 6.51 8.15 6.11
C THR A 70 5.26 8.87 5.65
N VAL A 71 5.33 10.20 5.61
CA VAL A 71 4.27 11.05 5.08
C VAL A 71 4.35 11.15 3.54
N GLU A 72 5.55 11.05 2.96
CA GLU A 72 5.80 11.27 1.52
C GLU A 72 5.84 9.99 0.67
N GLY A 73 5.66 8.80 1.26
CA GLY A 73 5.47 7.56 0.51
C GLY A 73 6.75 6.92 -0.05
N THR A 74 7.87 7.02 0.67
CA THR A 74 9.11 6.29 0.30
C THR A 74 8.97 4.76 0.42
N SER A 75 9.87 4.00 -0.21
CA SER A 75 9.78 2.53 -0.28
C SER A 75 10.13 1.87 1.06
N PHE A 76 9.51 0.73 1.38
CA PHE A 76 9.82 -0.06 2.59
C PHE A 76 11.31 -0.44 2.69
N SER A 77 11.99 -0.63 1.57
CA SER A 77 13.44 -0.92 1.56
C SER A 77 14.24 0.24 2.16
N ASP A 78 13.83 1.48 1.89
CA ASP A 78 14.49 2.68 2.38
C ASP A 78 14.29 2.82 3.91
N TYR A 79 13.13 2.40 4.43
CA TYR A 79 12.88 2.34 5.88
C TYR A 79 13.79 1.36 6.58
N LYS A 80 13.91 0.14 6.04
CA LYS A 80 14.71 -0.91 6.66
C LYS A 80 16.17 -0.49 6.76
N VAL A 81 16.73 0.05 5.67
CA VAL A 81 18.11 0.53 5.64
C VAL A 81 18.35 1.61 6.70
N LYS A 82 17.44 2.59 6.79
CA LYS A 82 17.55 3.67 7.78
C LYS A 82 17.38 3.19 9.22
N LEU A 83 16.48 2.25 9.48
CA LEU A 83 16.33 1.64 10.81
C LEU A 83 17.58 0.84 11.20
N ASP A 84 18.20 0.12 10.26
CA ASP A 84 19.45 -0.60 10.49
C ASP A 84 20.61 0.37 10.80
N GLU A 85 20.71 1.49 10.07
CA GLU A 85 21.68 2.57 10.34
C GLU A 85 21.51 3.17 11.75
N ILE A 86 20.27 3.53 12.12
CA ILE A 86 19.97 4.05 13.47
C ILE A 86 20.32 3.04 14.56
N ASN A 87 20.00 1.76 14.34
CA ASN A 87 20.36 0.70 15.29
C ASN A 87 21.88 0.55 15.45
N ASN A 88 22.65 0.75 14.38
CA ASN A 88 24.10 0.75 14.46
C ASN A 88 24.62 1.94 15.26
N TYR A 89 24.08 3.15 15.04
CA TYR A 89 24.45 4.32 15.85
C TYR A 89 24.10 4.14 17.34
N ILE A 90 22.94 3.55 17.66
CA ILE A 90 22.57 3.25 19.05
C ILE A 90 23.58 2.29 19.68
N LYS A 91 23.98 1.24 18.96
CA LYS A 91 24.99 0.27 19.45
C LYS A 91 26.34 0.94 19.68
N GLU A 92 26.80 1.74 18.73
CA GLU A 92 28.06 2.47 18.84
C GLU A 92 28.04 3.45 20.02
N THR A 93 26.94 4.19 20.17
CA THR A 93 26.74 5.13 21.29
C THR A 93 26.76 4.41 22.63
N ARG A 94 26.11 3.24 22.75
CA ARG A 94 26.15 2.41 23.96
C ARG A 94 27.57 1.96 24.30
N SER A 95 28.33 1.49 23.31
CA SER A 95 29.73 1.05 23.50
C SER A 95 30.60 2.21 24.00
N LYS A 96 30.49 3.39 23.38
CA LYS A 96 31.28 4.57 23.79
C LYS A 96 30.89 5.07 25.18
N ILE A 97 29.61 5.01 25.54
CA ILE A 97 29.14 5.32 26.90
C ILE A 97 29.76 4.36 27.92
N GLU A 98 29.81 3.06 27.63
CA GLU A 98 30.40 2.04 28.52
C GLU A 98 31.93 2.23 28.67
N GLU A 99 32.64 2.49 27.57
CA GLU A 99 34.07 2.83 27.60
C GLU A 99 34.34 4.08 28.45
N LEU A 100 33.52 5.11 28.27
CA LEU A 100 33.62 6.35 29.00
C LEU A 100 33.31 6.15 30.49
N GLU A 101 32.31 5.35 30.85
CA GLU A 101 32.02 4.96 32.25
C GLU A 101 33.21 4.31 32.94
N ASN A 102 33.82 3.32 32.27
CA ASN A 102 34.97 2.60 32.78
C ASN A 102 36.20 3.52 32.95
N SER A 103 36.33 4.54 32.10
CA SER A 103 37.39 5.55 32.21
C SER A 103 37.15 6.57 33.33
N ILE A 104 35.88 6.96 33.58
CA ILE A 104 35.51 7.98 34.57
C ILE A 104 35.49 7.41 35.99
N GLN A 105 35.27 6.09 36.19
CA GLN A 105 35.39 5.46 37.52
C GLN A 105 36.71 5.76 38.24
N LYS A 106 37.77 6.10 37.49
CA LYS A 106 39.08 6.48 38.03
C LYS A 106 39.20 7.96 38.45
N ASN A 107 38.34 8.87 37.93
CA ASN A 107 38.36 10.32 38.12
C ASN A 107 36.93 10.90 38.30
N ALA A 108 36.21 10.39 39.31
CA ALA A 108 34.75 10.22 39.30
C ALA A 108 33.83 11.47 39.31
N SER A 109 34.30 12.69 39.59
CA SER A 109 33.37 13.80 39.90
C SER A 109 33.05 14.76 38.75
N GLN A 110 33.89 14.87 37.72
CA GLN A 110 33.79 16.00 36.77
C GLN A 110 32.89 15.75 35.55
N TYR A 111 32.70 14.49 35.14
CA TYR A 111 32.00 14.13 33.88
C TYR A 111 30.67 13.39 34.07
N SER A 112 30.32 13.03 35.31
CA SER A 112 29.16 12.20 35.64
C SER A 112 27.83 12.82 35.23
N ALA A 113 27.67 14.14 35.37
CA ALA A 113 26.45 14.84 34.98
C ALA A 113 26.20 14.80 33.46
N SER A 114 27.24 15.07 32.66
CA SER A 114 27.17 15.03 31.20
C SER A 114 26.90 13.61 30.68
N LEU A 115 27.58 12.62 31.26
CA LEU A 115 27.35 11.22 30.93
C LEU A 115 25.91 10.77 31.22
N ASN A 116 25.38 11.13 32.39
CA ASN A 116 24.00 10.82 32.77
C ASN A 116 22.98 11.49 31.84
N ARG A 117 23.27 12.71 31.37
CA ARG A 117 22.45 13.39 30.35
C ARG A 117 22.44 12.61 29.04
N LEU A 118 23.61 12.26 28.51
CA LEU A 118 23.73 11.54 27.23
C LEU A 118 23.09 10.14 27.30
N LYS A 119 23.20 9.45 28.44
CA LYS A 119 22.47 8.20 28.69
C LYS A 119 20.97 8.37 28.58
N LYS A 120 20.44 9.42 29.21
CA LYS A 120 19.01 9.71 29.19
C LYS A 120 18.53 10.08 27.79
N GLU A 121 19.31 10.85 27.06
CA GLU A 121 19.03 11.21 25.65
C GLU A 121 19.03 9.97 24.76
N LEU A 122 20.05 9.10 24.88
CA LEU A 122 20.10 7.84 24.15
C LEU A 122 18.91 6.93 24.46
N GLU A 123 18.51 6.82 25.73
CA GLU A 123 17.35 6.02 26.13
C GLU A 123 16.05 6.58 25.53
N GLN A 124 15.86 7.90 25.57
CA GLN A 124 14.71 8.55 24.94
C GLN A 124 14.68 8.31 23.43
N SER A 125 15.81 8.49 22.75
CA SER A 125 15.91 8.23 21.31
C SER A 125 15.68 6.75 20.99
N SER A 126 16.19 5.82 21.81
CA SER A 126 15.95 4.38 21.65
C SER A 126 14.46 4.01 21.78
N ILE A 127 13.74 4.62 22.73
CA ILE A 127 12.29 4.41 22.89
C ILE A 127 11.53 4.91 21.66
N GLN A 128 11.87 6.09 21.16
CA GLN A 128 11.21 6.66 19.99
C GLN A 128 11.45 5.84 18.71
N VAL A 129 12.68 5.33 18.54
CA VAL A 129 13.02 4.45 17.41
C VAL A 129 12.23 3.14 17.48
N ALA A 130 12.09 2.54 18.67
CA ALA A 130 11.26 1.35 18.85
C ALA A 130 9.78 1.60 18.50
N ALA A 131 9.25 2.77 18.89
CA ALA A 131 7.87 3.16 18.53
C ALA A 131 7.70 3.33 17.01
N LEU A 132 8.66 3.97 16.34
CA LEU A 132 8.66 4.12 14.88
C LEU A 132 8.75 2.77 14.16
N GLN A 133 9.55 1.85 14.67
CA GLN A 133 9.68 0.51 14.09
C GLN A 133 8.35 -0.26 14.17
N SER A 134 7.68 -0.21 15.31
CA SER A 134 6.33 -0.79 15.49
C SER A 134 5.31 -0.20 14.51
N GLU A 135 5.34 1.13 14.33
CA GLU A 135 4.43 1.81 13.41
C GLU A 135 4.70 1.45 11.94
N VAL A 136 5.97 1.36 11.54
CA VAL A 136 6.35 0.93 10.19
C VAL A 136 5.89 -0.50 9.92
N ASP A 137 6.06 -1.42 10.88
CA ASP A 137 5.58 -2.80 10.75
C ASP A 137 4.05 -2.87 10.67
N ARG A 138 3.35 -2.08 11.49
CA ARG A 138 1.88 -1.98 11.47
C ARG A 138 1.37 -1.50 10.10
N VAL A 139 1.91 -0.40 9.60
CA VAL A 139 1.53 0.16 8.29
C VAL A 139 1.85 -0.82 7.16
N ARG A 140 2.96 -1.54 7.25
CA ARG A 140 3.31 -2.60 6.28
C ARG A 140 2.27 -3.71 6.26
N SER A 141 1.88 -4.24 7.41
CA SER A 141 0.86 -5.29 7.50
C SER A 141 -0.48 -4.80 6.93
N GLN A 142 -0.89 -3.58 7.26
CA GLN A 142 -2.11 -2.99 6.71
C GLN A 142 -2.04 -2.85 5.18
N ASN A 143 -0.91 -2.38 4.63
CA ASN A 143 -0.75 -2.27 3.18
C ASN A 143 -0.79 -3.63 2.48
N GLN A 144 -0.25 -4.68 3.10
CA GLN A 144 -0.33 -6.04 2.56
C GLN A 144 -1.77 -6.57 2.53
N GLU A 145 -2.53 -6.35 3.62
CA GLU A 145 -3.94 -6.71 3.69
C GLU A 145 -4.78 -5.94 2.66
N LEU A 146 -4.56 -4.63 2.54
CA LEU A 146 -5.23 -3.80 1.53
C LEU A 146 -4.91 -4.27 0.11
N THR A 147 -3.65 -4.59 -0.16
CA THR A 147 -3.23 -5.10 -1.48
C THR A 147 -3.93 -6.42 -1.79
N ALA A 148 -3.99 -7.35 -0.83
CA ALA A 148 -4.70 -8.62 -1.01
C ALA A 148 -6.19 -8.42 -1.28
N SER A 149 -6.85 -7.53 -0.53
CA SER A 149 -8.26 -7.19 -0.72
C SER A 149 -8.51 -6.50 -2.07
N LEU A 150 -7.60 -5.67 -2.54
CA LEU A 150 -7.69 -5.04 -3.85
C LEU A 150 -7.62 -6.08 -4.96
N THR A 151 -6.64 -6.99 -4.92
CA THR A 151 -6.51 -8.10 -5.87
C THR A 151 -7.77 -8.98 -5.90
N GLU A 152 -8.35 -9.29 -4.72
CA GLU A 152 -9.60 -10.05 -4.65
C GLU A 152 -10.75 -9.32 -5.36
N LYS A 153 -10.88 -8.01 -5.13
CA LYS A 153 -11.90 -7.18 -5.79
C LYS A 153 -11.67 -7.06 -7.30
N GLU A 154 -10.43 -6.97 -7.75
CA GLU A 154 -10.10 -6.93 -9.19
C GLU A 154 -10.51 -8.23 -9.88
N ASN A 155 -10.26 -9.38 -9.25
CA ASN A 155 -10.73 -10.68 -9.76
C ASN A 155 -12.26 -10.74 -9.81
N LEU A 156 -12.94 -10.32 -8.74
CA LEU A 156 -14.41 -10.29 -8.70
C LEU A 156 -15.01 -9.40 -9.80
N ILE A 157 -14.41 -8.23 -10.04
CA ILE A 157 -14.85 -7.33 -11.11
C ILE A 157 -14.67 -8.01 -12.48
N THR A 158 -13.56 -8.70 -12.68
CA THR A 158 -13.29 -9.44 -13.93
C THR A 158 -14.35 -10.50 -14.17
N ASP A 159 -14.64 -11.34 -13.17
CA ASP A 159 -15.69 -12.37 -13.25
C ASP A 159 -17.08 -11.79 -13.51
N GLN A 160 -17.39 -10.64 -12.89
CA GLN A 160 -18.65 -9.94 -13.11
C GLN A 160 -18.76 -9.37 -14.53
N VAL A 161 -17.68 -8.82 -15.08
CA VAL A 161 -17.64 -8.33 -16.46
C VAL A 161 -17.87 -9.47 -17.46
N GLU A 162 -17.26 -10.63 -17.25
CA GLU A 162 -17.51 -11.81 -18.09
C GLU A 162 -18.96 -12.29 -17.98
N THR A 163 -19.50 -12.33 -16.76
CA THR A 163 -20.90 -12.69 -16.52
C THR A 163 -21.87 -11.72 -17.22
N ILE A 164 -21.58 -10.42 -17.20
CA ILE A 164 -22.39 -9.41 -17.89
C ILE A 164 -22.38 -9.65 -19.40
N LYS A 165 -21.20 -9.86 -20.00
CA LYS A 165 -21.09 -10.16 -21.45
C LYS A 165 -21.92 -11.38 -21.85
N LEU A 166 -21.82 -12.48 -21.09
CA LEU A 166 -22.61 -13.68 -21.35
C LEU A 166 -24.12 -13.40 -21.25
N ARG A 167 -24.55 -12.57 -20.29
CA ARG A 167 -25.96 -12.20 -20.16
C ARG A 167 -26.43 -11.32 -21.31
N GLU A 168 -25.61 -10.39 -21.78
CA GLU A 168 -25.91 -9.54 -22.94
C GLU A 168 -26.10 -10.38 -24.21
N GLU A 169 -25.21 -11.35 -24.45
CA GLU A 169 -25.34 -12.29 -25.58
C GLU A 169 -26.63 -13.13 -25.49
N ASN A 170 -26.97 -13.61 -24.29
CA ASN A 170 -28.21 -14.35 -24.06
C ASN A 170 -29.46 -13.48 -24.27
N ILE A 171 -29.44 -12.21 -23.84
CA ILE A 171 -30.53 -11.26 -24.07
C ILE A 171 -30.73 -11.06 -25.57
N PHE A 172 -29.65 -10.81 -26.32
CA PHE A 172 -29.71 -10.64 -27.77
C PHE A 172 -30.29 -11.88 -28.49
N ALA A 173 -29.88 -13.08 -28.07
CA ALA A 173 -30.41 -14.33 -28.62
C ALA A 173 -31.91 -14.51 -28.31
N LEU A 174 -32.35 -14.15 -27.10
CA LEU A 174 -33.76 -14.20 -26.71
C LEU A 174 -34.60 -13.18 -27.46
N GLU A 175 -34.11 -11.96 -27.66
CA GLU A 175 -34.79 -10.92 -28.44
C GLU A 175 -34.99 -11.35 -29.90
N THR A 176 -33.96 -11.94 -30.51
CA THR A 176 -34.05 -12.51 -31.86
C THR A 176 -35.12 -13.60 -31.91
N LYS A 177 -35.12 -14.52 -30.94
CA LYS A 177 -36.11 -15.59 -30.86
C LYS A 177 -37.53 -15.06 -30.67
N ILE A 178 -37.72 -13.99 -29.88
CA ILE A 178 -39.03 -13.34 -29.71
C ILE A 178 -39.50 -12.73 -31.03
N ALA A 179 -38.61 -12.05 -31.76
CA ALA A 179 -38.92 -11.48 -33.07
C ALA A 179 -39.35 -12.57 -34.06
N ASP A 180 -38.60 -13.69 -34.11
CA ASP A 180 -38.92 -14.83 -34.97
C ASP A 180 -40.27 -15.46 -34.63
N ILE A 181 -40.55 -15.70 -33.34
CA ILE A 181 -41.84 -16.25 -32.89
C ILE A 181 -42.98 -15.28 -33.23
N SER A 182 -42.79 -13.97 -33.04
CA SER A 182 -43.79 -12.97 -33.38
C SER A 182 -44.09 -12.96 -34.87
N LEU A 183 -43.06 -13.02 -35.71
CA LEU A 183 -43.19 -13.08 -37.16
C LEU A 183 -43.89 -14.38 -37.59
N ALA A 184 -43.47 -15.52 -37.07
CA ALA A 184 -44.07 -16.81 -37.36
C ALA A 184 -45.55 -16.86 -36.94
N SER A 185 -45.88 -16.30 -35.76
CA SER A 185 -47.25 -16.21 -35.27
C SER A 185 -48.13 -15.33 -36.16
N LYS A 186 -47.63 -14.15 -36.59
CA LYS A 186 -48.35 -13.26 -37.52
C LYS A 186 -48.61 -13.95 -38.85
N THR A 187 -47.59 -14.59 -39.43
CA THR A 187 -47.71 -15.33 -40.70
C THR A 187 -48.72 -16.46 -40.58
N SER A 188 -48.63 -17.28 -39.51
CA SER A 188 -49.57 -18.37 -39.28
C SER A 188 -51.01 -17.88 -39.11
N GLN A 189 -51.21 -16.78 -38.38
CA GLN A 189 -52.54 -16.19 -38.21
C GLN A 189 -53.08 -15.63 -39.55
N ALA A 190 -52.23 -14.98 -40.34
CA ALA A 190 -52.58 -14.49 -41.67
C ALA A 190 -53.01 -15.65 -42.61
N ASP A 191 -52.26 -16.75 -42.60
CA ASP A 191 -52.57 -17.96 -43.39
C ASP A 191 -53.88 -18.62 -42.95
N LEU A 192 -54.16 -18.65 -41.63
CA LEU A 192 -55.43 -19.17 -41.12
C LEU A 192 -56.63 -18.34 -41.58
N TYR A 193 -56.56 -17.01 -41.49
CA TYR A 193 -57.64 -16.14 -41.99
C TYR A 193 -57.82 -16.29 -43.50
N PHE A 194 -56.73 -16.38 -44.26
CA PHE A 194 -56.78 -16.60 -45.71
C PHE A 194 -57.47 -17.92 -46.06
N ALA A 195 -57.08 -19.02 -45.41
CA ALA A 195 -57.67 -20.34 -45.63
C ALA A 195 -59.16 -20.38 -45.25
N GLN A 196 -59.54 -19.71 -44.14
CA GLN A 196 -60.94 -19.59 -43.74
C GLN A 196 -61.75 -18.80 -44.78
N ALA A 197 -61.21 -17.68 -45.29
CA ALA A 197 -61.85 -16.89 -46.33
C ALA A 197 -62.06 -17.70 -47.63
N GLN A 198 -61.04 -18.47 -48.06
CA GLN A 198 -61.15 -19.36 -49.22
C GLN A 198 -62.25 -20.41 -49.03
N ALA A 199 -62.36 -21.01 -47.84
CA ALA A 199 -63.40 -21.98 -47.54
C ALA A 199 -64.80 -21.35 -47.63
N LEU A 200 -64.97 -20.11 -47.16
CA LEU A 200 -66.23 -19.36 -47.27
C LEU A 200 -66.57 -18.98 -48.72
N GLU A 201 -65.59 -18.58 -49.54
CA GLU A 201 -65.82 -18.35 -50.98
C GLU A 201 -66.36 -19.63 -51.66
N VAL A 202 -65.73 -20.78 -51.40
CA VAL A 202 -66.19 -22.06 -51.94
C VAL A 202 -67.60 -22.40 -51.47
N ALA A 203 -67.94 -22.12 -50.21
CA ALA A 203 -69.29 -22.32 -49.68
C ALA A 203 -70.33 -21.38 -50.32
N ALA A 204 -69.97 -20.11 -50.52
CA ALA A 204 -70.79 -19.13 -51.21
C ALA A 204 -71.06 -19.54 -52.66
N ASP A 205 -70.05 -20.05 -53.37
CA ASP A 205 -70.19 -20.52 -54.75
C ASP A 205 -71.03 -21.77 -54.90
N ARG A 206 -71.01 -22.65 -53.88
CA ARG A 206 -71.92 -23.80 -53.81
C ARG A 206 -73.38 -23.40 -53.55
N THR A 207 -73.63 -22.19 -53.04
CA THR A 207 -74.97 -21.71 -52.70
C THR A 207 -75.69 -21.14 -53.93
N LYS A 208 -76.44 -21.98 -54.64
CA LYS A 208 -77.10 -21.62 -55.93
C LYS A 208 -78.44 -20.90 -55.81
N PHE A 209 -79.24 -21.19 -54.77
CA PHE A 209 -80.65 -20.78 -54.69
C PHE A 209 -80.98 -19.82 -53.54
N ALA A 210 -79.96 -19.23 -52.90
CA ALA A 210 -80.13 -18.28 -51.79
C ALA A 210 -79.17 -17.07 -51.95
N PRO A 211 -79.51 -16.10 -52.82
CA PRO A 211 -78.59 -15.02 -53.19
C PRO A 211 -78.23 -14.09 -52.03
N LYS A 212 -79.15 -13.87 -51.08
CA LYS A 212 -78.86 -13.08 -49.87
C LYS A 212 -77.78 -13.73 -48.99
N LYS A 213 -77.91 -15.04 -48.75
CA LYS A 213 -76.93 -15.82 -47.98
C LYS A 213 -75.59 -15.90 -48.70
N LYS A 214 -75.59 -16.06 -50.02
CA LYS A 214 -74.37 -16.02 -50.83
C LYS A 214 -73.60 -14.70 -50.63
N LYS A 215 -74.28 -13.54 -50.75
CA LYS A 215 -73.66 -12.23 -50.53
C LYS A 215 -73.16 -12.03 -49.09
N GLU A 216 -73.87 -12.57 -48.10
CA GLU A 216 -73.47 -12.51 -46.69
C GLU A 216 -72.17 -13.31 -46.45
N THR A 217 -72.11 -14.55 -46.94
CA THR A 217 -70.89 -15.38 -46.86
C THR A 217 -69.72 -14.77 -47.62
N GLN A 218 -69.96 -14.11 -48.76
CA GLN A 218 -68.92 -13.38 -49.51
C GLN A 218 -68.40 -12.15 -48.74
N ARG A 219 -69.26 -11.44 -47.99
CA ARG A 219 -68.83 -10.33 -47.13
C ARG A 219 -67.98 -10.83 -45.96
N GLU A 220 -68.35 -11.95 -45.35
CA GLU A 220 -67.56 -12.57 -44.29
C GLU A 220 -66.18 -13.03 -44.80
N ALA A 221 -66.13 -13.61 -46.01
CA ALA A 221 -64.87 -13.94 -46.68
C ALA A 221 -64.01 -12.68 -46.95
N LEU A 222 -64.63 -11.58 -47.39
CA LEU A 222 -63.95 -10.31 -47.63
C LEU A 222 -63.30 -9.76 -46.35
N GLU A 223 -64.01 -9.78 -45.22
CA GLU A 223 -63.46 -9.34 -43.93
C GLU A 223 -62.29 -10.22 -43.46
N LEU A 224 -62.38 -11.53 -43.62
CA LEU A 224 -61.28 -12.45 -43.31
C LEU A 224 -60.06 -12.20 -44.22
N TYR A 225 -60.25 -11.92 -45.51
CA TYR A 225 -59.13 -11.53 -46.37
C TYR A 225 -58.51 -10.19 -45.96
N ARG A 226 -59.30 -9.20 -45.55
CA ARG A 226 -58.79 -7.93 -45.02
C ARG A 226 -57.95 -8.14 -43.76
N MET A 227 -58.38 -9.03 -42.86
CA MET A 227 -57.61 -9.42 -41.67
C MET A 227 -56.32 -10.18 -42.02
N SER A 228 -56.36 -11.07 -43.03
CA SER A 228 -55.16 -11.74 -43.54
C SER A 228 -54.17 -10.75 -44.16
N HIS A 229 -54.67 -9.80 -44.96
CA HIS A 229 -53.87 -8.77 -45.60
C HIS A 229 -53.23 -7.82 -44.57
N SER A 230 -53.97 -7.39 -43.55
CA SER A 230 -53.45 -6.51 -42.50
C SER A 230 -52.32 -7.15 -41.68
N LEU A 231 -52.27 -8.49 -41.64
CA LEU A 231 -51.18 -9.26 -41.03
C LEU A 231 -50.00 -9.53 -41.99
N GLY A 232 -50.07 -9.05 -43.24
CA GLY A 232 -48.97 -9.08 -44.21
C GLY A 232 -49.09 -10.09 -45.34
N LYS A 233 -50.21 -10.83 -45.46
CA LYS A 233 -50.44 -11.76 -46.58
C LYS A 233 -50.85 -11.00 -47.85
N MET A 234 -49.88 -10.70 -48.71
CA MET A 234 -50.13 -9.92 -49.93
C MET A 234 -51.09 -10.62 -50.91
N ASP A 235 -51.10 -11.95 -50.95
CA ASP A 235 -52.02 -12.74 -51.79
C ASP A 235 -53.50 -12.44 -51.51
N ALA A 236 -53.83 -11.95 -50.32
CA ALA A 236 -55.20 -11.57 -49.96
C ALA A 236 -55.69 -10.32 -50.73
N GLN A 237 -54.79 -9.46 -51.20
CA GLN A 237 -55.17 -8.23 -51.90
C GLN A 237 -55.94 -8.50 -53.20
N ASP A 238 -55.52 -9.50 -53.98
CA ASP A 238 -56.20 -9.86 -55.23
C ASP A 238 -57.61 -10.37 -54.97
N LYS A 239 -57.78 -11.15 -53.88
CA LYS A 239 -59.08 -11.67 -53.44
C LYS A 239 -60.00 -10.59 -52.91
N ILE A 240 -59.48 -9.63 -52.15
CA ILE A 240 -60.20 -8.43 -51.72
C ILE A 240 -60.73 -7.68 -52.93
N ASN A 241 -59.85 -7.37 -53.89
CA ASN A 241 -60.22 -6.63 -55.09
C ASN A 241 -61.29 -7.33 -55.93
N GLN A 242 -61.26 -8.68 -55.98
CA GLN A 242 -62.26 -9.47 -56.68
C GLN A 242 -63.62 -9.43 -55.97
N LEU A 243 -63.65 -9.72 -54.66
CA LEU A 243 -64.89 -9.75 -53.89
C LEU A 243 -65.55 -8.37 -53.77
N GLU A 244 -64.77 -7.29 -53.69
CA GLU A 244 -65.30 -5.92 -53.69
C GLU A 244 -66.02 -5.58 -55.00
N LYS A 245 -65.51 -6.05 -56.14
CA LYS A 245 -66.18 -5.90 -57.44
C LYS A 245 -67.46 -6.73 -57.55
N ASP A 246 -67.45 -7.94 -56.99
CA ASP A 246 -68.61 -8.86 -57.04
C ASP A 246 -69.75 -8.45 -56.08
N LEU A 247 -69.41 -7.70 -55.02
CA LEU A 247 -70.35 -7.24 -54.00
C LEU A 247 -70.90 -5.82 -54.24
N GLY A 248 -70.18 -4.98 -54.99
CA GLY A 248 -70.61 -3.66 -55.47
C GLY A 248 -71.71 -3.75 -56.53
#